data_AF-A0A3R8G8H0-F1
#
_entry.id   AF-A0A3R8G8H0-F1
#
_cell.length_a   1.000
_cell.length_b   1.000
_cell.length_c   1.000
_cell.angle_alpha   90.00
_cell.angle_beta   90.00
_cell.angle_gamma   90.00
#
_symmetry.space_group_name_H-M   'P 1'
#
loop_
_entity.id
_entity.type
_entity.pdbx_description
1 polymer ?
#
loop_
_entity_poly.entity_id
_entity_poly.type
_entity_poly.pdbx_seq_one_letter_code
_entity_poly.pdbx_strand_id
1 'polypeptide(L)'
;MNNKENNTEQPITDISIYIAALQKTYAPAPTPADATHFFSTAEVVDAIRDIDPSAKIVPTEVFSALRNAGFDFCNRRGSQGLEFKWLFRER
;
A
#
# COMPACT_ATOMS: atom_id res chain seq x y z
N MET A 1 -27.99 22.20 -20.88
CA MET A 1 -27.44 21.55 -19.68
C MET A 1 -26.02 21.13 -20.02
N ASN A 2 -25.00 21.86 -19.57
CA ASN A 2 -23.60 21.47 -19.81
C ASN A 2 -22.99 21.19 -18.45
N ASN A 3 -22.67 19.92 -18.24
CA ASN A 3 -22.26 19.35 -16.97
C ASN A 3 -20.88 19.90 -16.61
N LYS A 4 -20.83 20.66 -15.52
CA LYS A 4 -19.61 21.17 -14.92
C LYS A 4 -18.93 20.02 -14.19
N GLU A 5 -17.97 19.38 -14.87
CA GLU A 5 -17.05 18.43 -14.27
C GLU A 5 -16.16 19.23 -13.30
N ASN A 6 -16.49 19.15 -12.01
CA ASN A 6 -15.65 19.68 -10.94
C ASN A 6 -14.56 18.64 -10.70
N ASN A 7 -13.51 18.65 -11.53
CA ASN A 7 -12.30 17.90 -11.25
C ASN A 7 -11.54 18.69 -10.18
N THR A 8 -11.77 18.34 -8.92
CA THR A 8 -11.02 18.88 -7.79
C THR A 8 -9.59 18.39 -7.92
N GLU A 9 -8.75 19.24 -8.51
CA GLU A 9 -7.29 19.11 -8.62
C GLU A 9 -6.67 19.18 -7.22
N GLN A 10 -6.84 18.12 -6.43
CA GLN A 10 -5.94 17.88 -5.31
C GLN A 10 -4.66 17.29 -5.93
N PRO A 11 -3.46 17.80 -5.61
CA PRO A 11 -2.23 17.20 -6.08
C PRO A 11 -2.14 15.82 -5.44
N ILE A 12 -2.62 14.80 -6.16
CA ILE A 12 -2.49 13.41 -5.78
C ILE A 12 -0.99 13.17 -5.76
N THR A 13 -0.43 12.97 -4.57
CA THR A 13 0.97 12.59 -4.47
C THR A 13 1.09 11.25 -5.19
N ASP A 14 1.94 11.18 -6.23
CA ASP A 14 2.01 10.02 -7.11
C ASP A 14 2.53 8.81 -6.33
N ILE A 15 1.59 8.06 -5.76
CA ILE A 15 1.87 6.95 -4.86
C ILE A 15 2.66 5.84 -5.55
N SER A 16 2.53 5.74 -6.87
CA SER A 16 3.24 4.79 -7.71
C SER A 16 4.75 4.90 -7.52
N ILE A 17 5.28 6.11 -7.26
CA ILE A 17 6.72 6.32 -7.02
C ILE A 17 7.16 5.60 -5.74
N TYR A 18 6.39 5.72 -4.67
CA TYR A 18 6.69 5.05 -3.40
C TYR A 18 6.49 3.54 -3.47
N ILE A 19 5.44 3.08 -4.16
CA ILE A 19 5.25 1.64 -4.40
C ILE A 19 6.38 1.07 -5.25
N ALA A 20 6.84 1.78 -6.28
CA ALA A 20 7.99 1.38 -7.09
C ALA A 20 9.27 1.32 -6.25
N ALA A 21 9.45 2.25 -5.31
CA ALA A 21 10.55 2.21 -4.35
C ALA A 21 10.45 0.98 -3.42
N LEU A 22 9.27 0.69 -2.88
CA LEU A 22 9.01 -0.53 -2.10
C LEU A 22 9.29 -1.78 -2.92
N GLN A 23 8.88 -1.81 -4.19
CA GLN A 23 9.13 -2.92 -5.11
C GLN A 23 10.61 -3.12 -5.47
N LYS A 24 11.51 -2.16 -5.19
CA LYS A 24 12.94 -2.37 -5.33
C LYS A 24 13.49 -3.24 -4.20
N THR A 25 13.06 -2.97 -2.97
CA THR A 25 13.51 -3.66 -1.75
C THR A 25 12.75 -4.96 -1.51
N TYR A 26 11.45 -4.96 -1.78
CA TYR A 26 10.55 -6.06 -1.49
C TYR A 26 9.85 -6.57 -2.75
N ALA A 27 9.72 -7.89 -2.85
CA ALA A 27 8.89 -8.56 -3.82
C ALA A 27 7.51 -8.90 -3.21
N PRO A 28 6.45 -9.01 -4.04
CA PRO A 28 5.17 -9.54 -3.60
C PRO A 28 5.32 -11.01 -3.18
N ALA A 29 4.92 -11.34 -1.95
CA ALA A 29 4.89 -12.71 -1.47
C ALA A 29 3.54 -13.37 -1.83
N PRO A 30 3.53 -14.49 -2.57
CA PRO A 30 2.30 -15.18 -2.97
C PRO A 30 1.65 -15.95 -1.81
N THR A 31 2.43 -16.29 -0.78
CA THR A 31 1.96 -17.00 0.39
C THR A 31 2.48 -16.36 1.67
N PRO A 32 1.75 -16.47 2.80
CA PRO A 32 2.25 -15.98 4.08
C PRO A 32 3.49 -16.74 4.57
N ALA A 33 3.79 -17.93 4.03
CA ALA A 33 5.02 -18.67 4.34
C ALA A 33 6.24 -18.09 3.62
N ASP A 34 6.05 -17.52 2.42
CA ASP A 34 7.08 -16.79 1.66
C ASP A 34 7.27 -15.34 2.12
N ALA A 35 6.33 -14.81 2.89
CA ALA A 35 6.40 -13.45 3.41
C ALA A 35 7.40 -13.37 4.57
N THR A 36 8.45 -12.57 4.38
CA THR A 36 9.41 -12.23 5.44
C THR A 36 8.84 -11.14 6.37
N HIS A 37 8.00 -10.28 5.81
CA HIS A 37 7.49 -9.09 6.47
C HIS A 37 5.97 -8.99 6.27
N PHE A 38 5.30 -8.54 7.32
CA PHE A 38 3.85 -8.36 7.34
C PHE A 38 3.55 -6.93 7.74
N PHE A 39 3.02 -6.13 6.81
CA PHE A 39 2.72 -4.73 7.08
C PHE A 39 1.22 -4.46 6.98
N SER A 40 0.72 -3.57 7.82
CA SER A 40 -0.64 -3.06 7.70
C SER A 40 -0.68 -1.91 6.69
N THR A 41 -1.83 -1.63 6.05
CA THR A 41 -1.95 -0.46 5.16
C THR A 41 -1.56 0.84 5.87
N ALA A 42 -1.90 0.96 7.16
CA ALA A 42 -1.51 2.11 7.99
C ALA A 42 0.01 2.22 8.17
N GLU A 43 0.72 1.10 8.35
CA GLU A 43 2.19 1.11 8.46
C GLU A 43 2.85 1.51 7.15
N VAL A 44 2.31 1.06 6.01
CA VAL A 44 2.82 1.49 4.70
C VAL A 44 2.59 2.99 4.49
N VAL A 45 1.41 3.50 4.88
CA VAL A 45 1.13 4.95 4.85
C VAL A 45 2.11 5.72 5.73
N ASP A 46 2.36 5.24 6.94
CA ASP A 46 3.26 5.87 7.90
C ASP A 46 4.70 5.88 7.39
N ALA A 47 5.17 4.76 6.83
CA ALA A 47 6.49 4.67 6.21
C ALA A 47 6.67 5.63 5.02
N ILE A 48 5.63 5.83 4.21
CA ILE A 48 5.69 6.83 3.12
C ILE A 48 5.73 8.25 3.71
N ARG A 49 4.98 8.51 4.78
CA ARG A 49 5.01 9.81 5.48
C ARG A 49 6.32 10.10 6.20
N ASP A 50 7.05 9.07 6.63
CA ASP A 50 8.38 9.21 7.20
C ASP A 50 9.39 9.71 6.15
N ILE A 51 9.24 9.24 4.91
CA ILE A 51 10.05 9.70 3.76
C ILE A 51 9.60 11.09 3.30
N ASP A 52 8.28 11.30 3.13
CA ASP A 52 7.71 12.56 2.68
C ASP A 52 6.50 12.96 3.55
N PRO A 53 6.70 13.77 4.60
CA PRO A 53 5.64 14.14 5.54
C PRO A 53 4.60 15.08 4.90
N SER A 54 4.92 15.69 3.74
CA SER A 54 3.99 16.53 2.98
C SER A 54 3.07 15.73 2.06
N ALA A 55 3.34 14.42 1.87
CA ALA A 55 2.57 13.55 1.00
C ALA A 55 1.12 13.45 1.49
N LYS A 56 0.19 13.88 0.65
CA LYS A 56 -1.25 13.78 0.92
C LYS A 56 -1.75 12.44 0.39
N ILE A 57 -1.35 11.37 1.06
CA ILE A 57 -1.72 9.99 0.74
C ILE A 57 -2.93 9.53 1.53
N VAL A 58 -3.89 8.93 0.82
CA VAL A 58 -5.07 8.32 1.42
C VAL A 58 -4.84 6.80 1.56
N PRO A 59 -5.17 6.16 2.70
CA PRO A 59 -4.99 4.72 2.88
C PRO A 59 -5.66 3.84 1.80
N THR A 60 -6.78 4.31 1.24
CA THR A 60 -7.50 3.62 0.16
C THR A 60 -6.71 3.63 -1.16
N GLU A 61 -5.96 4.69 -1.44
CA GLU A 61 -5.06 4.75 -2.59
C GLU A 61 -3.87 3.81 -2.38
N VAL A 62 -3.29 3.78 -1.18
CA VAL A 62 -2.21 2.84 -0.83
C VAL A 62 -2.67 1.40 -1.01
N PHE A 63 -3.88 1.08 -0.55
CA PHE A 63 -4.45 -0.24 -0.72
C PHE A 63 -4.58 -0.62 -2.20
N SER A 64 -5.12 0.28 -3.01
CA SER A 64 -5.34 0.05 -4.45
C SER A 64 -4.00 -0.08 -5.18
N ALA A 65 -3.02 0.76 -4.82
CA ALA A 65 -1.69 0.77 -5.43
C ALA A 65 -0.89 -0.49 -5.10
N LEU A 66 -0.91 -0.95 -3.84
CA LEU A 66 -0.30 -2.22 -3.44
C LEU A 66 -0.95 -3.41 -4.14
N ARG A 67 -2.29 -3.41 -4.27
CA ARG A 67 -3.00 -4.47 -4.99
C ARG A 67 -2.63 -4.47 -6.48
N ASN A 68 -2.53 -3.30 -7.09
CA ASN A 68 -2.13 -3.15 -8.49
C ASN A 68 -0.65 -3.56 -8.71
N ALA A 69 0.20 -3.35 -7.72
CA ALA A 69 1.59 -3.80 -7.71
C ALA A 69 1.76 -5.31 -7.48
N GLY A 70 0.68 -6.04 -7.25
CA GLY A 70 0.67 -7.50 -7.10
C GLY A 70 0.96 -8.00 -5.68
N PHE A 71 0.95 -7.13 -4.66
CA PHE A 71 1.05 -7.56 -3.28
C PHE A 71 -0.23 -8.26 -2.83
N ASP A 72 -0.07 -9.30 -2.00
CA ASP A 72 -1.20 -9.99 -1.42
C ASP A 72 -1.56 -9.46 -0.04
N PHE A 73 -2.87 -9.37 0.21
CA PHE A 73 -3.44 -8.91 1.47
C PHE A 73 -4.23 -10.08 2.06
N CYS A 74 -3.66 -10.75 3.04
CA CYS A 74 -4.20 -11.99 3.57
C CYS A 74 -4.35 -11.93 5.09
N ASN A 75 -5.34 -12.66 5.60
CA ASN A 75 -5.50 -12.85 7.04
C ASN A 75 -4.44 -13.83 7.54
N ARG A 76 -3.68 -13.46 8.57
CA ARG A 76 -2.71 -14.38 9.17
C ARG A 76 -3.46 -15.45 9.95
N ARG A 77 -3.48 -16.70 9.45
CA ARG A 77 -4.03 -17.84 10.19
C ARG A 77 -3.20 -18.04 11.47
N GLY A 78 -3.80 -17.80 12.64
CA GLY A 78 -3.18 -18.05 13.95
C GLY A 78 -3.39 -16.95 14.98
N SER A 79 -3.80 -15.75 14.59
CA SER A 79 -4.16 -14.69 15.55
C SER A 79 -5.55 -14.95 16.13
N GLN A 80 -5.77 -14.68 17.42
CA GLN A 80 -7.08 -14.77 18.09
C GLN A 80 -8.10 -13.72 17.58
N GLY A 81 -7.82 -13.07 16.45
CA GLY A 81 -8.64 -12.08 15.76
C GLY A 81 -8.37 -12.06 14.25
N LEU A 82 -9.30 -11.48 13.49
CA LEU A 82 -9.16 -11.29 12.04
C LEU A 82 -8.19 -10.13 11.79
N GLU A 83 -6.96 -10.42 11.36
CA GLU A 83 -5.92 -9.42 11.13
C GLU A 83 -5.37 -9.59 9.71
N PHE A 84 -5.72 -8.63 8.85
CA PHE A 84 -5.25 -8.60 7.47
C PHE A 84 -3.95 -7.80 7.37
N LYS A 85 -2.95 -8.41 6.74
CA LYS A 85 -1.66 -7.77 6.48
C LYS A 85 -1.22 -8.02 5.04
N TRP A 86 -0.44 -7.08 4.55
CA TRP A 86 0.26 -7.19 3.28
C TRP A 86 1.47 -8.10 3.42
N LEU A 87 1.65 -8.95 2.43
CA LEU A 87 2.71 -9.95 2.38
C LEU A 87 3.89 -9.41 1.59
N PHE A 88 4.97 -9.08 2.30
CA PHE A 88 6.21 -8.58 1.72
C PHE A 88 7.32 -9.62 1.87
N ARG A 89 8.03 -9.87 0.78
CA ARG A 89 9.21 -10.72 0.75
C ARG A 89 10.43 -9.87 0.44
N GLU A 90 11.41 -9.85 1.34
CA GLU A 90 12.71 -9.25 1.06
C GLU A 90 13.37 -9.99 -0.13
N ARG A 91 13.98 -9.22 -1.04
CA ARG A 91 14.62 -9.76 -2.24
C ARG A 91 15.98 -10.39 -1.96
#